data_AF-A0A227IIP0-F1
#
_entry.id   AF-A0A227IIP0-F1
#
_cell.length_a   1.000
_cell.length_b   1.000
_cell.length_c   1.000
_cell.angle_alpha   90.00
_cell.angle_beta   90.00
_cell.angle_gamma   90.00
#
_symmetry.space_group_name_H-M   'P 1'
#
loop_
_entity.id
_entity.type
_entity.pdbx_description
1 polymer ?
#
loop_
_entity_poly.entity_id
_entity_poly.type
_entity_poly.pdbx_seq_one_letter_code
_entity_poly.pdbx_strand_id
1 'polypeptide(L)' 'VRMAKVFGVSRSGFYYWIKHRHKAIQREANRQELDIKVKEAFDSSKGRDGARRIQKELAENGNSHNVKTIAASMKRQDL' A
#
# COMPACT_ATOMS: atom_id res chain seq x y z
N VAL A 1 -5.36 -7.34 35.29
CA VAL A 1 -4.80 -5.98 35.09
C VAL A 1 -3.27 -6.02 35.24
N ARG A 2 -2.52 -6.57 34.27
CA ARG A 2 -1.06 -6.74 34.42
C ARG A 2 -0.24 -5.95 33.41
N MET A 3 -0.37 -6.17 32.10
CA MET A 3 0.54 -5.55 31.12
C MET A 3 0.48 -4.00 31.04
N ALA A 4 -0.71 -3.39 30.99
CA ALA A 4 -0.80 -1.92 30.89
C ALA A 4 -0.13 -1.19 32.08
N LYS A 5 -0.26 -1.75 33.29
CA LYS A 5 0.40 -1.20 34.50
C LYS A 5 1.92 -1.41 34.46
N VAL A 6 2.39 -2.58 34.02
CA VAL A 6 3.82 -2.89 33.89
C VAL A 6 4.50 -1.94 32.90
N PHE A 7 3.83 -1.60 31.80
CA PHE A 7 4.36 -0.68 30.79
C PHE A 7 4.06 0.81 31.08
N GLY A 8 3.41 1.15 32.20
CA GLY A 8 3.08 2.54 32.54
C GLY A 8 2.11 3.23 31.55
N VAL A 9 1.33 2.47 30.78
CA VAL A 9 0.40 3.00 29.78
C VAL A 9 -1.06 2.85 30.21
N SER A 10 -1.96 3.64 29.62
CA SER A 10 -3.40 3.47 29.82
C SER A 10 -3.87 2.12 29.28
N ARG A 11 -4.90 1.53 29.92
CA ARG A 11 -5.51 0.27 29.45
C ARG A 11 -6.03 0.40 28.02
N SER A 12 -6.66 1.53 27.68
CA SER A 12 -7.18 1.80 26.35
C SER A 12 -6.05 1.88 25.31
N GLY A 13 -4.96 2.57 25.61
CA GLY A 13 -3.79 2.67 24.72
C GLY A 13 -3.14 1.31 24.47
N PHE A 14 -2.98 0.49 25.50
CA PHE A 14 -2.40 -0.85 25.37
C PHE A 14 -3.21 -1.75 24.42
N TYR A 15 -4.53 -1.82 24.60
CA TYR A 15 -5.38 -2.65 23.74
C TYR A 15 -5.56 -2.05 22.34
N TYR A 16 -5.56 -0.72 22.21
CA TYR A 16 -5.52 -0.07 20.90
C TYR A 16 -4.27 -0.48 20.15
N TRP A 17 -3.09 -0.39 20.78
CA TRP A 17 -1.83 -0.80 20.17
C TRP A 17 -1.84 -2.29 19.78
N ILE A 18 -2.26 -3.20 20.67
CA ILE A 18 -2.38 -4.63 20.34
C ILE A 18 -3.24 -4.85 19.09
N LYS A 19 -4.39 -4.18 18.99
CA LYS A 19 -5.30 -4.31 17.84
C LYS A 19 -4.70 -3.77 16.53
N HIS A 20 -3.75 -2.85 16.61
CA HIS A 20 -3.23 -2.12 15.45
C HIS A 20 -1.77 -2.47 15.10
N ARG A 21 -1.06 -3.23 15.94
CA ARG A 21 0.38 -3.50 15.78
C ARG A 21 0.74 -4.14 14.44
N HIS A 22 -0.15 -4.95 13.87
CA HIS A 22 0.08 -5.62 12.58
C HIS A 22 -0.40 -4.81 11.37
N LYS A 23 -1.13 -3.70 11.57
CA LYS A 23 -1.66 -2.91 10.45
C LYS A 23 -0.57 -2.26 9.59
N ALA A 24 0.58 -1.94 10.16
CA ALA A 24 1.71 -1.40 9.40
C ALA A 24 2.21 -2.43 8.37
N ILE A 25 2.39 -3.68 8.78
CA ILE A 25 2.84 -4.79 7.92
C ILE A 25 1.83 -5.04 6.79
N GLN A 26 0.53 -5.02 7.10
CA GLN A 26 -0.52 -5.20 6.10
C GLN A 26 -0.53 -4.09 5.04
N ARG A 27 -0.31 -2.83 5.45
CA ARG A 27 -0.19 -1.72 4.49
C ARG A 27 1.03 -1.84 3.60
N GLU A 28 2.14 -2.32 4.15
CA GLU A 28 3.36 -2.58 3.40
C GLU A 28 3.14 -3.66 2.33
N ALA A 29 2.52 -4.78 2.71
CA ALA A 29 2.20 -5.87 1.80
C ALA A 29 1.26 -5.42 0.66
N ASN A 30 0.17 -4.71 0.98
CA ASN A 30 -0.75 -4.19 -0.03
C ASN A 30 -0.05 -3.19 -0.98
N ARG A 31 0.92 -2.41 -0.46
CA ARG A 31 1.69 -1.48 -1.28
C ARG A 31 2.62 -2.23 -2.23
N GLN A 32 3.30 -3.27 -1.76
CA GLN A 32 4.14 -4.12 -2.60
C GLN A 32 3.33 -4.81 -3.70
N GLU A 33 2.14 -5.33 -3.38
CA GLU A 33 1.26 -5.95 -4.38
C GLU A 33 0.84 -4.94 -5.47
N LEU A 34 0.51 -3.70 -5.07
CA LEU A 34 0.23 -2.64 -6.02
C LEU A 34 1.45 -2.32 -6.90
N ASP A 35 2.63 -2.21 -6.27
CA ASP A 35 3.87 -1.85 -6.97
C ASP A 35 4.20 -2.90 -8.06
N ILE A 36 4.00 -4.19 -7.77
CA ILE A 36 4.14 -5.29 -8.75
C ILE A 36 3.20 -5.09 -9.94
N LYS A 37 1.90 -4.89 -9.71
CA LYS A 37 0.91 -4.70 -10.79
C LYS A 37 1.20 -3.47 -11.65
N VAL A 38 1.65 -2.37 -11.03
CA VAL A 38 2.04 -1.16 -11.75
C VAL A 38 3.25 -1.41 -12.66
N LYS A 39 4.24 -2.15 -12.16
CA LYS A 39 5.41 -2.52 -12.93
C LYS A 39 5.07 -3.43 -14.10
N GLU A 40 4.24 -4.44 -13.89
CA GLU A 40 3.77 -5.34 -14.96
C GLU A 40 3.05 -4.58 -16.08
N ALA A 41 2.16 -3.65 -15.74
CA ALA A 41 1.49 -2.80 -16.73
C ALA A 41 2.48 -1.87 -17.47
N PHE A 42 3.43 -1.28 -16.74
CA PHE A 42 4.48 -0.45 -17.34
C PHE A 42 5.34 -1.24 -18.33
N ASP A 43 5.79 -2.43 -17.95
CA ASP A 43 6.60 -3.32 -18.79
C ASP A 43 5.82 -3.81 -20.01
N SER A 44 4.53 -4.16 -19.85
CA SER A 44 3.61 -4.50 -20.95
C SER A 44 3.51 -3.37 -21.98
N SER A 45 3.48 -2.12 -21.52
CA SER A 45 3.47 -0.93 -22.40
C SER A 45 4.82 -0.64 -23.07
N LYS A 46 5.90 -1.36 -22.68
CA LYS A 46 7.30 -1.08 -23.01
C LYS A 46 7.80 0.27 -22.48
N GLY A 47 7.33 0.63 -21.28
CA GLY A 47 7.69 1.87 -20.59
C GLY A 47 7.20 3.17 -21.23
N ARG A 48 6.20 3.10 -22.11
CA ARG A 48 5.64 4.28 -22.80
C ARG A 48 4.48 4.90 -22.04
N ASP A 49 3.79 4.11 -21.24
CA ASP A 49 2.56 4.53 -20.60
C ASP A 49 2.81 5.07 -19.20
N GLY A 50 2.42 6.34 -19.02
CA GLY A 50 2.44 6.98 -17.71
C GLY A 50 1.23 6.61 -16.85
N ALA A 51 1.22 7.14 -15.63
CA ALA A 51 0.24 6.80 -14.58
C ALA A 51 -1.24 6.83 -15.02
N ARG A 52 -1.65 7.74 -15.92
CA ARG A 52 -3.04 7.81 -16.41
C ARG A 52 -3.43 6.61 -17.28
N ARG A 53 -2.53 6.13 -18.14
CA ARG A 53 -2.80 5.00 -19.04
C ARG A 53 -2.75 3.69 -18.27
N ILE A 54 -1.74 3.53 -17.41
CA ILE A 54 -1.65 2.39 -16.49
C ILE A 54 -2.88 2.32 -15.57
N GLN A 55 -3.38 3.45 -15.08
CA GLN A 55 -4.59 3.48 -14.26
C GLN A 55 -5.82 2.96 -15.02
N LYS A 56 -5.94 3.27 -16.32
CA LYS A 56 -7.03 2.78 -17.15
C LYS A 56 -6.91 1.26 -17.35
N GLU A 57 -5.73 0.76 -17.70
CA GLU A 57 -5.45 -0.68 -17.86
C GLU A 57 -5.72 -1.46 -16.56
N LEU A 58 -5.22 -0.96 -15.43
CA LEU A 58 -5.47 -1.59 -14.12
C LEU A 58 -6.96 -1.60 -13.75
N ALA A 59 -7.70 -0.54 -14.07
CA ALA A 59 -9.14 -0.48 -13.83
C ALA A 59 -9.91 -1.49 -14.72
N GLU A 60 -9.50 -1.68 -15.97
CA GLU A 60 -10.05 -2.72 -16.86
C GLU A 60 -9.78 -4.13 -16.31
N ASN A 61 -8.63 -4.33 -15.65
CA ASN A 61 -8.26 -5.58 -14.97
C ASN A 61 -8.81 -5.71 -13.54
N GLY A 62 -9.79 -4.88 -13.15
CA GLY A 62 -10.47 -4.94 -11.84
C GLY A 62 -9.67 -4.37 -10.66
N ASN A 63 -8.47 -3.81 -10.88
CA ASN A 63 -7.60 -3.22 -9.87
C ASN A 63 -7.65 -1.68 -9.95
N SER A 64 -8.82 -1.11 -9.65
CA SER A 64 -9.02 0.34 -9.73
C SER A 64 -8.32 1.09 -8.59
N HIS A 65 -7.44 2.01 -8.95
CA HIS A 65 -6.76 2.92 -8.04
C HIS A 65 -6.73 4.35 -8.57
N ASN A 66 -6.52 5.31 -7.68
CA ASN A 66 -6.37 6.71 -8.07
C ASN A 66 -5.05 6.91 -8.84
N VAL A 67 -5.06 7.75 -9.87
CA VAL A 67 -3.87 8.13 -10.65
C VAL A 67 -2.72 8.61 -9.76
N LYS A 68 -3.00 9.33 -8.67
CA LYS A 68 -1.97 9.78 -7.72
C LYS A 68 -1.27 8.62 -7.01
N THR A 69 -2.01 7.55 -6.71
CA THR A 69 -1.46 6.33 -6.09
C THR A 69 -0.54 5.60 -7.06
N ILE A 70 -0.96 5.49 -8.33
CA ILE A 70 -0.14 4.90 -9.40
C ILE A 70 1.12 5.74 -9.62
N ALA A 71 0.99 7.07 -9.75
CA ALA A 71 2.15 7.96 -9.91
C ALA A 71 3.14 7.87 -8.73
N ALA A 72 2.64 7.78 -7.50
CA ALA A 72 3.48 7.58 -6.33
C ALA A 72 4.18 6.21 -6.32
N SER A 73 3.54 5.17 -6.87
CA SER A 73 4.15 3.85 -7.08
C SER A 73 5.26 3.91 -8.12
N MET A 74 5.01 4.48 -9.30
CA MET A 74 6.02 4.66 -10.34
C MET A 74 7.25 5.42 -9.81
N LYS A 75 7.02 6.52 -9.08
CA LYS A 75 8.11 7.28 -8.46
C LYS A 75 8.92 6.48 -7.43
N ARG A 76 8.31 5.55 -6.69
CA ARG A 76 9.04 4.69 -5.74
C ARG A 76 9.90 3.64 -6.43
N GLN A 77 9.52 3.27 -7.66
CA GLN A 77 10.13 2.19 -8.43
C GLN A 77 11.05 2.71 -9.56
N ASP A 78 11.20 4.03 -9.68
CA ASP A 78 11.96 4.70 -10.74
C ASP A 78 11.56 4.26 -12.16
N LEU A 79 10.25 4.13 -12.39
CA LEU A 79 9.62 3.80 -13.70
C LEU A 79 9.28 5.06 -14.50
#